data_AF-A0A4Q5LNH0-F1
#
_entry.id   AF-A0A4Q5LNH0-F1
#
_cell.length_a   1.000
_cell.length_b   1.000
_cell.length_c   1.000
_cell.angle_alpha   90.00
_cell.angle_beta   90.00
_cell.angle_gamma   90.00
#
_symmetry.space_group_name_H-M   'P 1'
#
loop_
_entity.id
_entity.type
_entity.pdbx_description
1 polymer ?
#
loop_
_entity_poly.entity_id
_entity_poly.type
_entity_poly.pdbx_seq_one_letter_code
_entity_poly.pdbx_strand_id
1 'polypeptide(L)'
;MDRKTSFTMAEIEAIKKLVNEKVIATSNKQKAIRDKIRKIGFHFSDFSSKKGYTIKDFEELISSGAIKILGEGIQRTFSTGNSNPIRQIALKAKDSELSKQHKKSLEPLVDGSIEILILGSMPGEYSLSVGEYYAHSGNRFWKIIAQITNSKIPKSYDEKRGLLKEYKIGLWDVADSAMRIGSLDSNMTGEIPNDINEFLKNHSKIKVVGLNGGKAVNLFNKFFNKQPNVIYYNLSSTSGANTSITFEESCRDWQRIFS
;
A
#
# COMPACT_ATOMS: atom_id res chain seq x y z
N MET A 1 24.70 32.68 5.11
CA MET A 1 23.50 32.13 5.79
C MET A 1 23.96 30.94 6.58
N ASP A 2 23.71 30.91 7.88
CA ASP A 2 24.16 29.81 8.73
C ASP A 2 23.52 28.50 8.30
N ARG A 3 24.34 27.45 8.26
CA ARG A 3 23.94 26.10 7.88
C ARG A 3 22.94 25.58 8.92
N LYS A 4 21.65 25.52 8.55
CA LYS A 4 20.63 24.87 9.38
C LYS A 4 20.84 23.36 9.31
N THR A 5 21.38 22.80 10.39
CA THR A 5 21.59 21.35 10.54
C THR A 5 20.54 20.71 11.45
N SER A 6 19.69 21.52 12.10
CA SER A 6 18.70 21.06 13.06
C SER A 6 17.30 21.50 12.63
N PHE A 7 16.37 20.55 12.57
CA PHE A 7 15.01 20.76 12.03
C PHE A 7 13.98 20.16 12.98
N THR A 8 12.84 20.82 13.16
CA THR A 8 11.72 20.22 13.88
C THR A 8 11.13 19.05 13.09
N MET A 9 10.39 18.15 13.76
CA MET A 9 9.75 17.03 13.07
C MET A 9 8.78 17.51 11.97
N ALA A 10 8.05 18.60 12.21
CA ALA A 10 7.15 19.20 11.22
C ALA A 10 7.91 19.69 9.97
N GLU A 11 9.09 20.26 10.15
CA GLU A 11 9.95 20.69 9.04
C GLU A 11 10.50 19.49 8.26
N ILE A 12 10.88 18.41 8.96
CA ILE A 12 11.33 17.16 8.33
C ILE A 12 10.22 16.55 7.47
N GLU A 13 9.00 16.43 8.00
CA GLU A 13 7.87 15.89 7.25
C GLU A 13 7.49 16.78 6.05
N ALA A 14 7.54 18.10 6.21
CA ALA A 14 7.34 19.04 5.11
C ALA A 14 8.41 18.87 4.00
N ILE A 15 9.68 18.69 4.37
CA ILE A 15 10.76 18.44 3.41
C ILE A 15 10.55 17.09 2.72
N LYS A 16 10.25 16.00 3.44
CA LYS A 16 9.98 14.68 2.85
C LYS A 16 8.89 14.72 1.79
N LYS A 17 7.77 15.39 2.09
CA LYS A 17 6.67 15.58 1.15
C LYS A 17 7.12 16.30 -0.11
N LEU A 18 7.82 17.42 0.03
CA LEU A 18 8.33 18.20 -1.11
C LEU A 18 9.38 17.43 -1.92
N VAL A 19 10.22 16.62 -1.29
CA VAL A 19 11.20 15.78 -2.00
C VAL A 19 10.52 14.72 -2.85
N ASN A 20 9.47 14.06 -2.35
CA ASN A 20 8.67 13.12 -3.14
C ASN A 20 7.92 13.80 -4.30
N GLU A 21 7.32 14.97 -4.06
CA GLU A 21 6.68 15.77 -5.11
C GLU A 21 7.67 16.17 -6.22
N LYS A 22 8.94 16.45 -5.87
CA LYS A 22 10.00 16.82 -6.83
C LYS A 22 10.32 15.69 -7.81
N VAL A 23 10.26 14.43 -7.39
CA VAL A 23 10.68 13.27 -8.20
C VAL A 23 9.81 13.05 -9.43
N ILE A 24 8.52 13.39 -9.35
CA ILE A 24 7.55 13.21 -10.45
C ILE A 24 7.18 14.53 -11.17
N ALA A 25 7.80 15.64 -10.78
CA ALA A 25 7.49 16.97 -11.30
C ALA A 25 8.28 17.32 -12.57
N THR A 26 7.67 18.12 -13.45
CA THR A 26 8.37 18.72 -14.62
C THR A 26 9.46 19.69 -14.17
N SER A 27 10.46 19.96 -15.02
CA SER A 27 11.64 20.79 -14.68
C SER A 27 11.28 22.16 -14.07
N ASN A 28 10.24 22.83 -14.58
CA ASN A 28 9.76 24.12 -14.05
C ASN A 28 9.13 23.97 -12.66
N LYS A 29 8.36 22.90 -12.42
CA LYS A 29 7.78 22.60 -11.11
C LYS A 29 8.85 22.16 -10.09
N GLN A 30 9.88 21.44 -10.53
CA GLN A 30 11.00 21.07 -9.66
C GLN A 30 11.76 22.29 -9.13
N LYS A 31 11.91 23.36 -9.92
CA LYS A 31 12.51 24.62 -9.46
C LYS A 31 11.69 25.22 -8.31
N ALA A 32 10.38 25.38 -8.51
CA ALA A 32 9.48 25.92 -7.50
C ALA A 32 9.46 25.07 -6.20
N ILE A 33 9.52 23.75 -6.33
CA ILE A 33 9.59 22.84 -5.19
C ILE A 33 10.91 23.00 -4.43
N ARG A 34 12.05 23.10 -5.12
CA ARG A 34 13.35 23.38 -4.48
C ARG A 34 13.32 24.71 -3.72
N ASP A 35 12.65 25.72 -4.25
CA ASP A 35 12.54 27.02 -3.57
C ASP A 35 11.70 26.92 -2.30
N LYS A 36 10.63 26.11 -2.28
CA LYS A 36 9.87 25.80 -1.06
C LYS A 36 10.73 25.07 -0.01
N ILE A 37 11.55 24.11 -0.43
CA ILE A 37 12.46 23.38 0.46
C ILE A 37 13.51 24.32 1.07
N ARG A 38 14.07 25.24 0.26
CA ARG A 38 15.01 26.27 0.73
C ARG A 38 14.37 27.24 1.70
N LYS A 39 13.09 27.58 1.54
CA LYS A 39 12.34 28.41 2.51
C LYS A 39 12.23 27.76 3.90
N ILE A 40 12.25 26.42 3.98
CA ILE A 40 12.30 25.67 5.26
C ILE A 40 13.71 25.68 5.86
N GLY A 41 14.71 26.10 5.08
CA GLY A 41 16.12 26.19 5.46
C GLY A 41 16.93 24.94 5.12
N PHE A 42 16.40 24.01 4.30
CA PHE A 42 17.15 22.84 3.87
C PHE A 42 17.83 23.04 2.52
N HIS A 43 19.15 22.87 2.50
CA HIS A 43 19.98 22.93 1.31
C HIS A 43 20.77 21.62 1.20
N PHE A 44 20.42 20.76 0.24
CA PHE A 44 21.08 19.45 0.10
C PHE A 44 22.59 19.55 -0.15
N SER A 45 23.04 20.61 -0.84
CA SER A 45 24.45 20.92 -1.06
C SER A 45 25.26 21.09 0.23
N ASP A 46 24.60 21.40 1.34
CA ASP A 46 25.27 21.57 2.63
C ASP A 46 25.67 20.24 3.26
N PHE A 47 25.15 19.12 2.72
CA PHE A 47 25.34 17.78 3.26
C PHE A 47 25.96 16.81 2.25
N SER A 48 25.95 17.13 0.95
CA SER A 48 26.47 16.26 -0.09
C SER A 48 26.89 17.04 -1.34
N SER A 49 27.95 16.57 -2.01
CA SER A 49 28.40 17.07 -3.32
C SER A 49 27.62 16.46 -4.50
N LYS A 50 26.70 15.52 -4.24
CA LYS A 50 25.90 14.83 -5.26
C LYS A 50 24.95 15.79 -5.98
N LYS A 51 24.88 15.68 -7.31
CA LYS A 51 23.91 16.43 -8.13
C LYS A 51 22.51 15.83 -7.99
N GLY A 52 21.67 16.49 -7.21
CA GLY A 52 20.30 16.05 -6.95
C GLY A 52 20.22 15.01 -5.84
N TYR A 53 19.00 14.75 -5.39
CA TYR A 53 18.73 13.91 -4.22
C TYR A 53 17.28 13.41 -4.20
N THR A 54 17.11 12.23 -3.63
CA THR A 54 15.86 11.49 -3.45
C THR A 54 15.45 11.49 -1.97
N ILE A 55 14.31 10.88 -1.66
CA ILE A 55 13.86 10.69 -0.28
C ILE A 55 14.85 9.83 0.52
N LYS A 56 15.43 8.80 -0.11
CA LYS A 56 16.42 7.92 0.51
C LYS A 56 17.68 8.68 0.92
N ASP A 57 18.17 9.56 0.04
CA ASP A 57 19.32 10.42 0.35
C ASP A 57 19.02 11.35 1.55
N PHE A 58 17.78 11.85 1.66
CA PHE A 58 17.36 12.70 2.79
C PHE A 58 17.24 11.91 4.10
N GLU A 59 16.69 10.70 4.05
CA GLU A 59 16.59 9.80 5.21
C GLU A 59 17.97 9.35 5.71
N GLU A 60 18.92 9.12 4.81
CA GLU A 60 20.30 8.79 5.16
C GLU A 60 21.01 9.92 5.92
N LEU A 61 20.72 11.18 5.59
CA LEU A 61 21.22 12.34 6.35
C LEU A 61 20.65 12.40 7.77
N ILE A 62 19.43 11.92 7.98
CA ILE A 62 18.83 11.84 9.32
C ILE A 62 19.44 10.66 10.09
N SER A 63 19.52 9.46 9.48
CA SER A 63 20.04 8.27 10.15
C SER A 63 21.54 8.35 10.46
N SER A 64 22.31 9.07 9.64
CA SER A 64 23.74 9.35 9.88
C SER A 64 23.97 10.46 10.92
N GLY A 65 22.92 11.17 11.33
CA GLY A 65 23.01 12.28 12.29
C GLY A 65 23.51 13.60 11.68
N ALA A 66 23.65 13.69 10.36
CA ALA A 66 24.00 14.93 9.66
C ALA A 66 22.88 15.98 9.77
N ILE A 67 21.62 15.53 9.80
CA ILE A 67 20.44 16.31 10.15
C ILE A 67 20.00 15.91 11.56
N LYS A 68 19.98 16.90 12.47
CA LYS A 68 19.51 16.73 13.85
C LYS A 68 18.02 17.09 13.93
N ILE A 69 17.26 16.32 14.70
CA ILE A 69 15.86 16.63 14.96
C ILE A 69 15.79 17.49 16.24
N LEU A 70 15.21 18.69 16.13
CA LEU A 70 14.96 19.57 17.27
C LEU A 70 13.77 19.02 18.06
N GLY A 71 14.07 18.32 19.15
CA GLY A 71 13.12 17.64 20.01
C GLY A 71 13.72 16.32 20.51
N GLU A 72 14.11 16.31 21.78
CA GLU A 72 14.75 15.24 22.55
C GLU A 72 16.23 14.95 22.30
N GLY A 73 17.05 15.44 23.24
CA GLY A 73 18.25 14.72 23.64
C GLY A 73 17.86 13.47 24.42
N ILE A 74 18.06 12.30 23.84
CA ILE A 74 18.21 11.05 24.59
C ILE A 74 19.59 10.50 24.27
N GLN A 75 20.57 10.89 25.09
CA GLN A 75 21.73 10.04 25.31
C GLN A 75 21.24 8.78 26.03
N ARG A 76 21.49 7.64 25.40
CA ARG A 76 21.27 6.31 25.97
C ARG A 76 22.08 6.15 27.26
N THR A 77 21.41 6.13 28.41
CA THR A 77 21.88 5.38 29.57
C THR A 77 20.70 4.60 30.13
N PHE A 78 20.84 3.28 30.16
CA PHE A 78 19.90 2.38 30.82
C PHE A 78 20.11 2.52 32.33
N SER A 79 19.08 2.90 33.09
CA SER A 79 18.77 2.33 34.42
C SER A 79 17.45 2.87 34.98
N THR A 80 16.56 1.92 35.29
CA THR A 80 15.56 1.83 36.37
C THR A 80 14.65 3.02 36.72
N GLY A 81 13.34 2.78 36.64
CA GLY A 81 12.43 3.17 37.73
C GLY A 81 11.44 4.30 37.45
N ASN A 82 10.19 3.88 37.24
CA ASN A 82 8.94 4.56 37.58
C ASN A 82 8.29 5.63 36.65
N SER A 83 6.98 5.38 36.48
CA SER A 83 5.87 6.13 35.87
C SER A 83 6.06 7.64 35.66
N ASN A 84 6.38 8.04 34.43
CA ASN A 84 6.44 9.44 34.01
C ASN A 84 5.32 9.72 32.98
N PRO A 85 4.43 10.71 33.19
CA PRO A 85 3.28 10.99 32.30
C PRO A 85 3.71 11.31 30.85
N ILE A 86 4.91 11.87 30.64
CA ILE A 86 5.47 12.10 29.31
C ILE A 86 5.74 10.78 28.57
N ARG A 87 6.17 9.72 29.28
CA ARG A 87 6.33 8.38 28.70
C ARG A 87 4.99 7.79 28.29
N GLN A 88 3.91 8.01 29.04
CA GLN A 88 2.57 7.58 28.64
C GLN A 88 2.04 8.36 27.43
N ILE A 89 2.31 9.66 27.35
CA ILE A 89 1.92 10.49 26.20
C ILE A 89 2.73 10.09 24.96
N ALA A 90 4.04 9.85 25.10
CA ALA A 90 4.90 9.37 24.02
C ALA A 90 4.54 7.93 23.59
N LEU A 91 4.21 7.03 24.52
CA LEU A 91 3.70 5.70 24.21
C LEU A 91 2.36 5.79 23.48
N LYS A 92 1.41 6.62 23.94
CA LYS A 92 0.13 6.84 23.24
C LYS A 92 0.31 7.48 21.85
N ALA A 93 1.25 8.41 21.69
CA ALA A 93 1.53 9.03 20.40
C ALA A 93 2.22 8.05 19.44
N LYS A 94 3.13 7.22 19.97
CA LYS A 94 3.81 6.16 19.20
C LYS A 94 2.87 5.02 18.86
N ASP A 95 1.96 4.64 19.76
CA ASP A 95 0.85 3.72 19.51
C ASP A 95 -0.12 4.31 18.48
N SER A 96 -0.37 5.63 18.52
CA SER A 96 -1.16 6.36 17.52
C SER A 96 -0.47 6.46 16.15
N GLU A 97 0.86 6.53 16.08
CA GLU A 97 1.60 6.52 14.82
C GLU A 97 1.76 5.10 14.27
N LEU A 98 2.04 4.11 15.13
CA LEU A 98 1.98 2.70 14.77
C LEU A 98 0.57 2.30 14.32
N SER A 99 -0.49 2.82 14.95
CA SER A 99 -1.86 2.58 14.51
C SER A 99 -2.19 3.27 13.19
N LYS A 100 -1.55 4.40 12.85
CA LYS A 100 -1.68 5.03 11.52
C LYS A 100 -0.90 4.29 10.43
N GLN A 101 0.17 3.61 10.80
CA GLN A 101 0.94 2.74 9.89
C GLN A 101 0.32 1.35 9.76
N HIS A 102 -0.44 0.91 10.76
CA HIS A 102 -1.22 -0.31 10.75
C HIS A 102 -2.54 -0.08 10.02
N LYS A 103 -2.60 -0.56 8.78
CA LYS A 103 -3.77 -0.40 7.93
C LYS A 103 -4.62 -1.65 8.03
N LYS A 104 -5.94 -1.45 8.06
CA LYS A 104 -6.91 -2.53 7.90
C LYS A 104 -7.36 -2.58 6.44
N SER A 105 -7.60 -3.78 5.96
CA SER A 105 -8.15 -4.09 4.65
C SER A 105 -9.62 -3.70 4.57
N LEU A 106 -10.18 -3.84 3.37
CA LEU A 106 -11.61 -3.68 3.15
C LEU A 106 -12.34 -4.98 3.52
N GLU A 107 -13.61 -4.83 3.90
CA GLU A 107 -14.54 -5.95 4.05
C GLU A 107 -14.74 -6.66 2.70
N PRO A 108 -14.97 -7.99 2.69
CA PRO A 108 -15.14 -8.74 1.46
C PRO A 108 -16.31 -8.17 0.65
N LEU A 109 -16.04 -7.86 -0.62
CA LEU A 109 -17.08 -7.41 -1.54
C LEU A 109 -17.74 -8.64 -2.14
N VAL A 110 -18.85 -9.03 -1.52
CA VAL A 110 -19.71 -10.13 -1.96
C VAL A 110 -21.14 -9.64 -2.16
N ASP A 111 -21.74 -10.07 -3.27
CA ASP A 111 -23.17 -9.84 -3.54
C ASP A 111 -23.77 -11.14 -4.09
N GLY A 112 -24.76 -11.69 -3.37
CA GLY A 112 -25.41 -12.94 -3.73
C GLY A 112 -24.53 -14.19 -3.57
N SER A 113 -24.82 -15.22 -4.36
CA SER A 113 -24.05 -16.47 -4.39
C SER A 113 -22.83 -16.34 -5.29
N ILE A 114 -21.64 -16.30 -4.70
CA ILE A 114 -20.37 -16.25 -5.43
C ILE A 114 -19.82 -17.66 -5.71
N GLU A 115 -19.16 -17.82 -6.86
CA GLU A 115 -18.50 -19.06 -7.31
C GLU A 115 -16.99 -18.87 -7.50
N ILE A 116 -16.57 -17.62 -7.71
CA ILE A 116 -15.18 -17.21 -7.90
C ILE A 116 -14.82 -16.20 -6.81
N LEU A 117 -13.72 -16.40 -6.11
CA LEU A 117 -13.16 -15.44 -5.16
C LEU A 117 -11.82 -14.92 -5.66
N ILE A 118 -11.69 -13.60 -5.85
CA ILE A 118 -10.42 -12.96 -6.17
C ILE A 118 -9.81 -12.42 -4.88
N LEU A 119 -8.56 -12.80 -4.62
CA LEU A 119 -7.79 -12.36 -3.47
C LEU A 119 -6.60 -11.50 -3.92
N GLY A 120 -6.61 -10.23 -3.55
CA GLY A 120 -5.43 -9.38 -3.59
C GLY A 120 -4.49 -9.61 -2.40
N SER A 121 -3.36 -8.91 -2.37
CA SER A 121 -2.46 -8.89 -1.22
C SER A 121 -3.05 -8.07 -0.08
N MET A 122 -3.31 -6.79 -0.37
CA MET A 122 -3.97 -5.81 0.49
C MET A 122 -4.37 -4.62 -0.40
N PRO A 123 -5.45 -3.87 -0.10
CA PRO A 123 -5.83 -2.72 -0.90
C PRO A 123 -4.77 -1.61 -0.82
N GLY A 124 -4.52 -0.95 -1.95
CA GLY A 124 -3.66 0.23 -1.98
C GLY A 124 -4.29 1.42 -1.26
N GLU A 125 -3.48 2.45 -0.95
CA GLU A 125 -3.90 3.62 -0.17
C GLU A 125 -5.17 4.27 -0.71
N TYR A 126 -5.23 4.45 -2.03
CA TYR A 126 -6.36 5.08 -2.68
C TYR A 126 -7.63 4.22 -2.51
N SER A 127 -7.53 2.90 -2.71
CA SER A 127 -8.63 1.96 -2.46
C SER A 127 -9.14 2.02 -1.03
N LEU A 128 -8.24 2.06 -0.05
CA LEU A 128 -8.62 2.20 1.36
C LEU A 128 -9.35 3.52 1.63
N SER A 129 -8.83 4.62 1.07
CA SER A 129 -9.39 5.96 1.29
C SER A 129 -10.80 6.15 0.75
N VAL A 130 -11.16 5.47 -0.34
CA VAL A 130 -12.49 5.55 -0.96
C VAL A 130 -13.38 4.35 -0.65
N GLY A 131 -12.87 3.35 0.08
CA GLY A 131 -13.63 2.14 0.41
C GLY A 131 -13.93 1.23 -0.80
N GLU A 132 -13.13 1.30 -1.87
CA GLU A 132 -13.39 0.55 -3.10
C GLU A 132 -12.18 -0.31 -3.53
N TYR A 133 -12.46 -1.57 -3.85
CA TYR A 133 -11.48 -2.45 -4.49
C TYR A 133 -11.01 -1.91 -5.83
N TYR A 134 -9.69 -1.96 -6.04
CA TYR A 134 -9.04 -1.59 -7.30
C TYR A 134 -9.45 -0.20 -7.84
N ALA A 135 -9.63 0.77 -6.94
CA ALA A 135 -10.17 2.10 -7.26
C ALA A 135 -9.20 2.97 -8.07
N HIS A 136 -7.89 2.75 -7.94
CA HIS A 136 -6.89 3.58 -8.60
C HIS A 136 -7.00 3.45 -10.12
N SER A 137 -7.00 4.57 -10.85
CA SER A 137 -7.21 4.61 -12.30
C SER A 137 -6.19 3.80 -13.12
N GLY A 138 -4.97 3.65 -12.56
CA GLY A 138 -3.93 2.80 -13.13
C GLY A 138 -4.14 1.30 -12.90
N ASN A 139 -5.07 0.87 -12.03
CA ASN A 139 -5.38 -0.54 -11.84
C ASN A 139 -6.25 -1.04 -13.00
N ARG A 140 -5.85 -2.16 -13.60
CA ARG A 140 -6.46 -2.73 -14.79
C ARG A 140 -7.57 -3.74 -14.49
N PHE A 141 -7.86 -4.06 -13.22
CA PHE A 141 -8.79 -5.12 -12.83
C PHE A 141 -10.15 -4.99 -13.53
N TRP A 142 -10.80 -3.83 -13.39
CA TRP A 142 -12.13 -3.60 -13.97
C TRP A 142 -12.13 -3.66 -15.50
N LYS A 143 -11.02 -3.27 -16.14
CA LYS A 143 -10.86 -3.39 -17.60
C LYS A 143 -10.68 -4.84 -18.03
N ILE A 144 -9.89 -5.61 -17.27
CA ILE A 144 -9.66 -7.03 -17.53
C ILE A 144 -10.96 -7.81 -17.38
N ILE A 145 -11.68 -7.65 -16.26
CA ILE A 145 -12.96 -8.34 -16.04
C ILE A 145 -13.95 -8.00 -17.16
N ALA A 146 -14.16 -6.72 -17.44
CA ALA A 146 -15.06 -6.32 -18.53
C ALA A 146 -14.66 -6.91 -19.88
N GLN A 147 -13.36 -6.97 -20.21
CA GLN A 147 -12.88 -7.57 -21.45
C GLN A 147 -13.15 -9.07 -21.52
N ILE A 148 -12.82 -9.83 -20.48
CA ILE A 148 -12.93 -11.29 -20.49
C ILE A 148 -14.39 -11.76 -20.39
N THR A 149 -15.27 -10.93 -19.83
CA THR A 149 -16.71 -11.20 -19.75
C THR A 149 -17.50 -10.61 -20.92
N ASN A 150 -16.84 -9.87 -21.83
CA ASN A 150 -17.48 -9.13 -22.92
C ASN A 150 -18.53 -8.11 -22.44
N SER A 151 -18.28 -7.47 -21.30
CA SER A 151 -19.13 -6.44 -20.69
C SER A 151 -18.55 -5.04 -20.91
N LYS A 152 -19.35 -4.00 -20.66
CA LYS A 152 -18.85 -2.62 -20.63
C LYS A 152 -17.99 -2.40 -19.39
N ILE A 153 -16.95 -1.57 -19.52
CA ILE A 153 -16.12 -1.18 -18.35
C ILE A 153 -17.01 -0.36 -17.39
N PRO A 154 -17.17 -0.80 -16.13
CA PRO A 154 -18.00 -0.10 -15.17
C PRO A 154 -17.35 1.22 -14.75
N LYS A 155 -18.17 2.26 -14.60
CA LYS A 155 -17.76 3.63 -14.26
C LYS A 155 -18.14 4.01 -12.83
N SER A 156 -19.28 3.53 -12.33
CA SER A 156 -19.72 3.73 -10.95
C SER A 156 -19.43 2.50 -10.08
N TYR A 157 -19.43 2.67 -8.75
CA TYR A 157 -19.27 1.54 -7.84
C TYR A 157 -20.45 0.57 -7.88
N ASP A 158 -21.67 1.06 -8.14
CA ASP A 158 -22.84 0.21 -8.35
C ASP A 158 -22.73 -0.62 -9.62
N GLU A 159 -22.22 -0.05 -10.72
CA GLU A 159 -21.93 -0.81 -11.95
C GLU A 159 -20.85 -1.87 -11.71
N LYS A 160 -19.81 -1.55 -10.93
CA LYS A 160 -18.78 -2.53 -10.53
C LYS A 160 -19.39 -3.68 -9.75
N ARG A 161 -20.27 -3.39 -8.77
CA ARG A 161 -20.99 -4.41 -7.99
C ARG A 161 -21.91 -5.26 -8.86
N GLY A 162 -22.65 -4.63 -9.77
CA GLY A 162 -23.52 -5.33 -10.73
C GLY A 162 -22.74 -6.31 -11.60
N LEU A 163 -21.60 -5.87 -12.15
CA LEU A 163 -20.70 -6.72 -12.94
C LEU A 163 -20.22 -7.93 -12.12
N LEU A 164 -19.75 -7.71 -10.89
CA LEU A 164 -19.30 -8.80 -10.03
C LEU A 164 -20.42 -9.80 -9.73
N LYS A 165 -21.63 -9.31 -9.44
CA LYS A 165 -22.80 -10.14 -9.16
C LYS A 165 -23.21 -10.99 -10.35
N GLU A 166 -23.26 -10.38 -11.54
CA GLU A 166 -23.63 -11.07 -12.80
C GLU A 166 -22.72 -12.27 -13.06
N TYR A 167 -21.42 -12.11 -12.83
CA TYR A 167 -20.41 -13.15 -13.04
C TYR A 167 -20.03 -13.92 -11.76
N LYS A 168 -20.78 -13.74 -10.66
CA LYS A 168 -20.61 -14.44 -9.38
C LYS A 168 -19.19 -14.34 -8.80
N ILE A 169 -18.56 -13.19 -8.96
CA ILE A 169 -17.23 -12.90 -8.46
C ILE A 169 -17.33 -12.17 -7.11
N GLY A 170 -16.65 -12.70 -6.09
CA GLY A 170 -16.35 -11.98 -4.85
C GLY A 170 -14.94 -11.41 -4.87
N LEU A 171 -14.72 -10.26 -4.22
CA LEU A 171 -13.38 -9.69 -4.01
C LEU A 171 -13.03 -9.64 -2.53
N TRP A 172 -11.79 -9.97 -2.21
CA TRP A 172 -11.20 -9.73 -0.90
C TRP A 172 -9.68 -9.65 -0.99
N ASP A 173 -8.99 -9.68 0.15
CA ASP A 173 -7.53 -9.72 0.22
C ASP A 173 -7.05 -10.77 1.22
N VAL A 174 -5.80 -11.21 1.05
CA VAL A 174 -5.18 -12.17 1.97
C VAL A 174 -4.86 -11.53 3.32
N ALA A 175 -4.35 -10.30 3.33
CA ALA A 175 -4.10 -9.59 4.58
C ALA A 175 -5.37 -8.87 5.05
N ASP A 176 -5.79 -9.14 6.30
CA ASP A 176 -6.76 -8.31 7.04
C ASP A 176 -6.10 -6.99 7.43
N SER A 177 -4.86 -7.07 7.91
CA SER A 177 -4.12 -5.88 8.30
C SER A 177 -2.63 -6.06 8.11
N ALA A 178 -1.92 -4.93 8.00
CA ALA A 178 -0.47 -4.93 8.01
C ALA A 178 0.06 -3.55 8.38
N MET A 179 1.30 -3.51 8.85
CA MET A 179 2.06 -2.26 8.89
C MET A 179 2.55 -1.93 7.49
N ARG A 180 2.25 -0.71 7.01
CA ARG A 180 2.66 -0.26 5.68
C ARG A 180 3.20 1.15 5.73
N ILE A 181 4.53 1.26 5.66
CA ILE A 181 5.24 2.55 5.59
C ILE A 181 5.26 2.99 4.11
N GLY A 182 4.47 4.00 3.76
CA GLY A 182 4.36 4.52 2.39
C GLY A 182 3.38 3.74 1.51
N SER A 183 3.48 3.93 0.19
CA SER A 183 2.51 3.42 -0.80
C SER A 183 2.95 2.15 -1.54
N LEU A 184 4.13 1.59 -1.24
CA LEU A 184 4.68 0.41 -1.91
C LEU A 184 4.43 -0.88 -1.11
N ASP A 185 4.07 -1.96 -1.80
CA ASP A 185 3.85 -3.29 -1.20
C ASP A 185 5.12 -3.91 -0.60
N SER A 186 6.30 -3.48 -1.04
CA SER A 186 7.60 -3.90 -0.51
C SER A 186 7.82 -3.52 0.95
N ASN A 187 7.05 -2.55 1.46
CA ASN A 187 7.21 -2.01 2.82
C ASN A 187 6.14 -2.56 3.79
N MET A 188 5.45 -3.63 3.38
CA MET A 188 4.43 -4.27 4.20
C MET A 188 5.07 -5.30 5.14
N THR A 189 4.85 -5.16 6.44
CA THR A 189 5.37 -6.06 7.48
C THR A 189 4.31 -6.29 8.56
N GLY A 190 4.47 -7.36 9.35
CA GLY A 190 3.53 -7.68 10.43
C GLY A 190 2.13 -8.01 9.90
N GLU A 191 2.03 -8.73 8.78
CA GLU A 191 0.76 -9.04 8.16
C GLU A 191 -0.08 -9.99 9.05
N ILE A 192 -1.33 -9.60 9.30
CA ILE A 192 -2.36 -10.45 9.91
C ILE A 192 -3.30 -10.89 8.78
N PRO A 193 -3.49 -12.19 8.57
CA PRO A 193 -4.32 -12.66 7.47
C PRO A 193 -5.81 -12.61 7.82
N ASN A 194 -6.65 -12.40 6.79
CA ASN A 194 -8.09 -12.62 6.86
C ASN A 194 -8.41 -14.12 7.03
N ASP A 195 -9.52 -14.50 7.69
CA ASP A 195 -9.89 -15.93 7.79
C ASP A 195 -10.54 -16.46 6.50
N ILE A 196 -9.70 -16.71 5.50
CA ILE A 196 -10.11 -17.24 4.20
C ILE A 196 -10.68 -18.66 4.34
N ASN A 197 -10.20 -19.46 5.28
CA ASN A 197 -10.68 -20.83 5.46
C ASN A 197 -12.12 -20.85 5.97
N GLU A 198 -12.42 -20.04 7.00
CA GLU A 198 -13.79 -19.86 7.48
C GLU A 198 -14.70 -19.26 6.41
N PHE A 199 -14.20 -18.24 5.69
CA PHE A 199 -14.95 -17.65 4.59
C PHE A 199 -15.32 -18.66 3.51
N LEU A 200 -14.39 -19.50 3.06
CA LEU A 200 -14.65 -20.56 2.08
C LEU A 200 -15.61 -21.62 2.60
N LYS A 201 -15.55 -21.97 3.90
CA LYS A 201 -16.53 -22.90 4.52
C LYS A 201 -17.94 -22.32 4.48
N ASN A 202 -18.09 -21.03 4.79
CA ASN A 202 -19.38 -20.33 4.78
C ASN A 202 -19.90 -20.05 3.36
N HIS A 203 -19.04 -20.14 2.35
CA HIS A 203 -19.38 -19.93 0.93
C HIS A 203 -19.04 -21.18 0.10
N SER A 204 -19.71 -22.29 0.39
CA SER A 204 -19.45 -23.62 -0.22
C SER A 204 -19.61 -23.69 -1.76
N LYS A 205 -20.24 -22.69 -2.37
CA LYS A 205 -20.37 -22.53 -3.83
C LYS A 205 -19.09 -22.03 -4.50
N ILE A 206 -18.15 -21.45 -3.75
CA ILE A 206 -16.85 -21.04 -4.30
C ILE A 206 -16.09 -22.29 -4.76
N LYS A 207 -15.79 -22.34 -6.05
CA LYS A 207 -14.98 -23.40 -6.68
C LYS A 207 -13.65 -22.89 -7.19
N VAL A 208 -13.50 -21.58 -7.35
CA VAL A 208 -12.30 -20.97 -7.90
C VAL A 208 -11.81 -19.86 -6.99
N VAL A 209 -10.50 -19.84 -6.72
CA VAL A 209 -9.79 -18.74 -6.06
C VAL A 209 -8.71 -18.21 -6.99
N GLY A 210 -8.79 -16.93 -7.34
CA GLY A 210 -7.77 -16.22 -8.12
C GLY A 210 -6.89 -15.37 -7.21
N LEU A 211 -5.60 -15.68 -7.13
CA LEU A 211 -4.60 -14.91 -6.37
C LEU A 211 -4.00 -13.83 -7.27
N ASN A 212 -4.38 -12.57 -7.06
CA ASN A 212 -3.99 -11.42 -7.88
C ASN A 212 -2.56 -10.93 -7.54
N GLY A 213 -1.58 -11.44 -8.28
CA GLY A 213 -0.18 -11.03 -8.20
C GLY A 213 0.66 -11.83 -7.19
N GLY A 214 1.99 -11.77 -7.36
CA GLY A 214 2.93 -12.58 -6.59
C GLY A 214 2.90 -12.36 -5.08
N LYS A 215 2.60 -11.13 -4.61
CA LYS A 215 2.48 -10.86 -3.16
C LYS A 215 1.26 -11.57 -2.56
N ALA A 216 0.12 -11.60 -3.27
CA ALA A 216 -1.06 -12.36 -2.83
C ALA A 216 -0.74 -13.85 -2.74
N VAL A 217 -0.05 -14.41 -3.74
CA VAL A 217 0.41 -15.81 -3.74
C VAL A 217 1.33 -16.10 -2.55
N ASN A 218 2.33 -15.25 -2.31
CA ASN A 218 3.28 -15.43 -1.21
C ASN A 218 2.59 -15.36 0.16
N LEU A 219 1.68 -14.41 0.36
CA LEU A 219 0.92 -14.31 1.60
C LEU A 219 -0.02 -15.50 1.79
N PHE A 220 -0.71 -15.93 0.72
CA PHE A 220 -1.60 -17.07 0.79
C PHE A 220 -0.83 -18.31 1.21
N ASN A 221 0.29 -18.62 0.54
CA ASN A 221 1.12 -19.77 0.87
C ASN A 221 1.79 -19.67 2.26
N LYS A 222 1.98 -18.46 2.79
CA LYS A 222 2.52 -18.24 4.15
C LYS A 222 1.51 -18.63 5.23
N PHE A 223 0.22 -18.39 5.00
CA PHE A 223 -0.82 -18.48 6.05
C PHE A 223 -1.86 -19.59 5.82
N PHE A 224 -2.02 -20.09 4.59
CA PHE A 224 -3.09 -20.99 4.20
C PHE A 224 -2.59 -22.18 3.39
N ASN A 225 -3.35 -23.27 3.50
CA ASN A 225 -3.26 -24.42 2.61
C ASN A 225 -4.44 -24.41 1.64
N LYS A 226 -4.23 -24.94 0.44
CA LYS A 226 -5.29 -25.07 -0.57
C LYS A 226 -6.35 -26.07 -0.10
N GLN A 227 -7.61 -25.69 -0.28
CA GLN A 227 -8.76 -26.56 -0.01
C GLN A 227 -9.00 -27.52 -1.19
N PRO A 228 -9.32 -28.81 -0.97
CA PRO A 228 -9.37 -29.83 -2.02
C PRO A 228 -10.46 -29.61 -3.08
N ASN A 229 -11.56 -28.94 -2.72
CA ASN A 229 -12.69 -28.67 -3.62
C ASN A 229 -12.64 -27.29 -4.28
N VAL A 230 -11.49 -26.63 -4.23
CA VAL A 230 -11.28 -25.28 -4.77
C VAL A 230 -10.05 -25.30 -5.67
N ILE A 231 -10.21 -24.79 -6.88
CA ILE A 231 -9.13 -24.59 -7.84
C ILE A 231 -8.49 -23.22 -7.57
N TYR A 232 -7.16 -23.18 -7.52
CA TYR A 232 -6.41 -21.96 -7.23
C TYR A 232 -5.59 -21.54 -8.45
N TYR A 233 -5.83 -20.33 -8.96
CA TYR A 233 -5.04 -19.72 -10.03
C TYR A 233 -4.13 -18.62 -9.48
N ASN A 234 -2.84 -18.71 -9.83
CA ASN A 234 -1.92 -17.60 -9.65
C ASN A 234 -2.07 -16.67 -10.86
N LEU A 235 -2.60 -15.48 -10.62
CA LEU A 235 -2.92 -14.51 -11.67
C LEU A 235 -1.85 -13.41 -11.73
N SER A 236 -1.64 -12.90 -12.93
CA SER A 236 -0.87 -11.68 -13.19
C SER A 236 -1.47 -10.49 -12.45
N SER A 237 -0.61 -9.63 -11.89
CA SER A 237 -1.07 -8.49 -11.10
C SER A 237 -1.79 -7.46 -11.97
N THR A 238 -2.95 -7.00 -11.51
CA THR A 238 -3.72 -5.93 -12.16
C THR A 238 -3.21 -4.53 -11.87
N SER A 239 -2.23 -4.38 -10.98
CA SER A 239 -1.63 -3.08 -10.65
C SER A 239 -1.02 -2.42 -11.89
N GLY A 240 -1.15 -1.10 -12.00
CA GLY A 240 -0.50 -0.32 -13.06
C GLY A 240 1.03 -0.33 -12.98
N ALA A 241 1.60 -0.73 -11.83
CA ALA A 241 3.03 -0.93 -11.67
C ALA A 241 3.55 -2.21 -12.38
N ASN A 242 2.65 -3.14 -12.73
CA ASN A 242 3.01 -4.36 -13.44
C ASN A 242 3.12 -4.10 -14.95
N THR A 243 4.31 -3.67 -15.38
CA THR A 243 4.61 -3.37 -16.80
C THR A 243 5.24 -4.55 -17.55
N SER A 244 5.43 -5.70 -16.89
CA SER A 244 6.10 -6.86 -17.49
C SER A 244 5.18 -7.76 -18.33
N ILE A 245 3.87 -7.47 -18.34
CA ILE A 245 2.86 -8.24 -19.08
C ILE A 245 1.89 -7.30 -19.80
N THR A 246 1.59 -7.62 -21.05
CA THR A 246 0.62 -6.86 -21.86
C THR A 246 -0.80 -7.00 -21.30
N PHE A 247 -1.70 -6.13 -21.75
CA PHE A 247 -3.10 -6.19 -21.33
C PHE A 247 -3.77 -7.48 -21.85
N GLU A 248 -3.48 -7.86 -23.09
CA GLU A 248 -4.03 -9.03 -23.76
C GLU A 248 -3.55 -10.33 -23.10
N GLU A 249 -2.27 -10.42 -22.75
CA GLU A 249 -1.74 -11.55 -21.98
C GLU A 249 -2.39 -11.63 -20.59
N SER A 250 -2.58 -10.48 -19.93
CA SER A 250 -3.29 -10.44 -18.64
C SER A 250 -4.74 -10.95 -18.81
N CYS A 251 -5.43 -10.56 -19.88
CA CYS A 251 -6.78 -11.06 -20.14
C CYS A 251 -6.82 -12.57 -20.35
N ARG A 252 -5.90 -13.13 -21.15
CA ARG A 252 -5.79 -14.60 -21.36
C ARG A 252 -5.50 -15.34 -20.05
N ASP A 253 -4.61 -14.78 -19.24
CA ASP A 253 -4.25 -15.32 -17.93
C ASP A 253 -5.44 -15.33 -16.95
N TRP A 254 -6.25 -14.26 -16.97
CA TRP A 254 -7.43 -14.11 -16.13
C TRP A 254 -8.63 -14.91 -16.61
N GLN A 255 -8.76 -15.23 -17.90
CA GLN A 255 -9.85 -16.08 -18.43
C GLN A 255 -9.94 -17.45 -17.74
N ARG A 256 -8.81 -17.95 -17.20
CA ARG A 256 -8.75 -19.23 -16.48
C ARG A 256 -9.68 -19.30 -15.26
N ILE A 257 -10.10 -18.17 -14.70
CA ILE A 257 -11.01 -18.18 -13.54
C ILE A 257 -12.45 -18.62 -13.87
N PHE A 258 -12.81 -18.64 -15.17
CA PHE A 258 -14.12 -19.05 -15.66
C PHE A 258 -14.15 -20.49 -16.22
N SER A 259 -13.11 -21.27 -15.94
CA SER A 259 -13.00 -22.66 -16.42
C SER A 259 -13.71 -23.68 -15.54
#